data_AF-A0A3M1VD32-F1
#
_entry.id   AF-A0A3M1VD32-F1
#
_cell.length_a   1.000
_cell.length_b   1.000
_cell.length_c   1.000
_cell.angle_alpha   90.00
_cell.angle_beta   90.00
_cell.angle_gamma   90.00
#
_symmetry.space_group_name_H-M   'P 1'
#
loop_
_entity.id
_entity.type
_entity.pdbx_description
1 polymer ?
#
loop_
_entity_poly.entity_id
_entity_poly.type
_entity_poly.pdbx_seq_one_letter_code
_entity_poly.pdbx_strand_id
1 'polypeptide(L)'
;MIRAETDWVVRKRDGRRVAFDRALISRAVGKAFKAELGLPPSEILDESIRREIEELTEEVCRQVAEAASSPEGVGVEDIQDHVEMQLMQRGHFRVARRYIVYRAEHAKLRALRTPSSFEEEEAAPRMHVVLEDGTPVAFDEKRMRKRLVEACAGLEEWCSVDELAEEVMRSIYDGISVAEIYRAMILAARARIERDPAYDRVAARLMLMVIRKEALGCVPPADELQEAYRRQFEHYVIDGIMADRLSNELRQFNLTELAEALRPERDDLFKYLGLQTIYDRYLLHIDERRIETPQYFWMRVAMGLALREGEQKEKRAIEFYNLLSTFRFTCATPTLFNSATPHPQLSSCYLTTVQDDLEHIFKCIADNARLSKWAGGLGNDWTRIRATNAHIRGTNGRSQGVIPFLKVVNDTAVAVNQGGKRKGAVCAYLETWHLDIEEFLDLRKNTGDERRRTHDMHTANWIPDLFMQRVRENGQWTLFSPDEVPDLHDLYGRAFAERYEHYERLADEGKIKLFRRVSAVELWRKMLTRLYETGHPWITWKDPSNIRSPQDHVGVIHSSNLCTEILLNTSPEETAVCNLGSVNLRAHVRDGQLDLQLLEDTVRTAMRMLDNVIDINFYPT
;
A
#
# COMPACT_ATOMS: atom_id res chain seq x y z
N MET A 1 -52.84 -6.50 8.85
CA MET A 1 -54.13 -6.34 9.57
C MET A 1 -53.80 -6.31 11.06
N ILE A 2 -53.96 -5.16 11.72
CA ILE A 2 -53.72 -5.03 13.16
C ILE A 2 -54.82 -5.85 13.86
N ARG A 3 -54.43 -6.80 14.72
CA ARG A 3 -55.39 -7.64 15.46
C ARG A 3 -55.99 -6.85 16.62
N ALA A 4 -57.13 -7.28 17.14
CA ALA A 4 -57.69 -6.68 18.35
C ALA A 4 -56.69 -6.81 19.51
N GLU A 5 -56.65 -5.84 20.44
CA GLU A 5 -55.72 -5.83 21.59
C GLU A 5 -55.83 -7.10 22.45
N THR A 6 -57.00 -7.76 22.45
CA THR A 6 -57.25 -9.05 23.10
C THR A 6 -56.49 -10.23 22.49
N ASP A 7 -56.02 -10.09 21.25
CA ASP A 7 -55.30 -11.13 20.49
C ASP A 7 -53.80 -10.85 20.39
N TRP A 8 -53.30 -9.82 21.08
CA TRP A 8 -51.90 -9.44 21.08
C TRP A 8 -51.05 -10.37 21.96
N VAL A 9 -49.81 -10.62 21.52
CA VAL A 9 -48.91 -11.57 22.18
C VAL A 9 -47.65 -10.88 22.67
N VAL A 10 -47.27 -11.17 23.93
CA VAL A 10 -46.00 -10.75 24.52
C VAL A 10 -45.07 -11.96 24.69
N ARG A 11 -43.86 -11.83 24.16
CA ARG A 11 -42.78 -12.80 24.35
C ARG A 11 -42.02 -12.47 25.64
N LYS A 12 -42.21 -13.30 26.67
CA LYS A 12 -41.48 -13.20 27.94
C LYS A 12 -40.01 -13.57 27.76
N ARG A 13 -39.21 -13.13 28.74
CA ARG A 13 -37.75 -13.32 28.79
C ARG A 13 -37.30 -14.79 28.82
N ASP A 14 -38.18 -15.71 29.16
CA ASP A 14 -37.96 -17.16 29.18
C ASP A 14 -38.50 -17.87 27.92
N GLY A 15 -38.82 -17.10 26.87
CA GLY A 15 -39.35 -17.61 25.61
C GLY A 15 -40.85 -17.92 25.63
N ARG A 16 -41.52 -17.89 26.80
CA ARG A 16 -42.97 -18.13 26.89
C ARG A 16 -43.74 -16.99 26.25
N ARG A 17 -44.80 -17.35 25.53
CA ARG A 17 -45.72 -16.40 24.90
C ARG A 17 -46.96 -16.28 25.76
N VAL A 18 -47.33 -15.06 26.12
CA VAL A 18 -48.51 -14.77 26.94
C VAL A 18 -49.38 -13.73 26.24
N ALA A 19 -50.67 -13.68 26.59
CA ALA A 19 -51.55 -12.61 26.14
C ALA A 19 -51.04 -11.25 26.65
N PHE A 20 -51.15 -10.23 25.81
CA PHE A 20 -50.85 -8.85 26.17
C PHE A 20 -51.85 -8.35 27.21
N ASP A 21 -51.36 -7.69 28.26
CA ASP A 21 -52.18 -7.12 29.33
C ASP A 21 -51.76 -5.68 29.58
N ARG A 22 -52.59 -4.75 29.10
CA ARG A 22 -52.43 -3.29 29.25
C ARG A 22 -52.30 -2.88 30.72
N ALA A 23 -52.98 -3.58 31.64
CA ALA A 23 -52.95 -3.23 33.06
C ALA A 23 -51.56 -3.42 33.67
N LEU A 24 -50.72 -4.29 33.10
CA LEU A 24 -49.35 -4.49 33.57
C LEU A 24 -48.46 -3.28 33.30
N ILE A 25 -48.63 -2.61 32.15
CA ILE A 25 -47.90 -1.40 31.78
C ILE A 25 -48.32 -0.25 32.70
N SER A 26 -49.62 0.02 32.80
CA SER A 26 -50.17 1.06 33.68
C SER A 26 -49.72 0.87 35.13
N ARG A 27 -49.74 -0.37 35.64
CA ARG A 27 -49.27 -0.68 37.00
C ARG A 27 -47.75 -0.48 37.17
N ALA A 28 -46.94 -0.81 36.17
CA ALA A 28 -45.50 -0.62 36.23
C ALA A 28 -45.13 0.88 36.24
N VAL A 29 -45.78 1.66 35.38
CA VAL A 29 -45.62 3.12 35.32
C VAL A 29 -46.12 3.75 36.63
N GLY A 30 -47.30 3.36 37.11
CA GLY A 30 -47.86 3.85 38.38
C GLY A 30 -46.97 3.55 39.60
N LYS A 31 -46.27 2.40 39.62
CA LYS A 31 -45.27 2.12 40.67
C LYS A 31 -44.09 3.09 40.60
N ALA A 32 -43.64 3.50 39.41
CA ALA A 32 -42.57 4.47 39.27
C ALA A 32 -42.99 5.87 39.73
N PHE A 33 -44.20 6.31 39.41
CA PHE A 33 -44.76 7.57 39.91
C PHE A 33 -44.90 7.56 41.43
N LYS A 34 -45.45 6.49 42.02
CA LYS A 34 -45.54 6.33 43.48
C LYS A 34 -44.17 6.35 44.15
N ALA A 35 -43.19 5.66 43.56
CA ALA A 35 -41.83 5.67 44.06
C ALA A 35 -41.26 7.10 44.07
N GLU A 36 -41.37 7.85 42.96
CA GLU A 36 -40.87 9.23 42.89
C GLU A 36 -41.52 10.16 43.91
N LEU A 37 -42.83 10.03 44.11
CA LEU A 37 -43.60 10.84 45.08
C LEU A 37 -43.42 10.39 46.54
N GLY A 38 -42.75 9.25 46.79
CA GLY A 38 -42.56 8.70 48.13
C GLY A 38 -43.84 8.11 48.75
N LEU A 39 -44.83 7.77 47.93
CA LEU A 39 -46.13 7.30 48.38
C LEU A 39 -46.11 5.77 48.63
N PRO A 40 -46.73 5.28 49.72
CA PRO A 40 -46.92 3.85 49.95
C PRO A 40 -47.71 3.16 48.82
N PRO A 41 -47.47 1.86 48.56
CA PRO A 41 -48.09 1.14 47.44
C PRO A 41 -49.63 1.15 47.45
N SER A 42 -50.26 1.24 48.63
CA SER A 42 -51.71 1.25 48.85
C SER A 42 -52.38 2.61 48.62
N GLU A 43 -51.62 3.70 48.47
CA GLU A 43 -52.18 5.04 48.31
C GLU A 43 -52.69 5.28 46.88
N ILE A 44 -53.80 6.00 46.75
CA ILE A 44 -54.42 6.30 45.46
C ILE A 44 -53.72 7.53 44.88
N LEU A 45 -53.22 7.43 43.64
CA LEU A 45 -52.62 8.56 42.94
C LEU A 45 -53.70 9.60 42.58
N ASP A 46 -53.30 10.87 42.59
CA ASP A 46 -54.16 11.98 42.16
C ASP A 46 -54.76 11.74 40.77
N GLU A 47 -55.97 12.26 40.55
CA GLU A 47 -56.71 12.10 39.29
C GLU A 47 -55.89 12.56 38.07
N SER A 48 -55.14 13.66 38.21
CA SER A 48 -54.26 14.18 37.15
C SER A 48 -53.18 13.17 36.76
N ILE A 49 -52.55 12.52 37.74
CA ILE A 49 -51.46 11.56 37.51
C ILE A 49 -52.02 10.25 36.94
N ARG A 50 -53.20 9.82 37.41
CA ARG A 50 -53.87 8.64 36.84
C ARG A 50 -54.21 8.83 35.36
N ARG A 51 -54.71 10.01 35.00
CA ARG A 51 -54.97 10.37 33.60
C ARG A 51 -53.68 10.39 32.77
N GLU A 52 -52.60 10.96 33.29
CA GLU A 52 -51.29 10.94 32.61
C GLU A 52 -50.76 9.53 32.38
N ILE A 53 -50.91 8.63 33.37
CA ILE A 53 -50.50 7.22 33.25
C ILE A 53 -51.36 6.50 32.20
N GLU A 54 -52.65 6.76 32.14
CA GLU A 54 -53.55 6.19 31.13
C GLU A 54 -53.17 6.63 29.72
N GLU A 55 -52.99 7.94 29.51
CA GLU A 55 -52.58 8.49 28.21
C GLU A 55 -51.19 7.98 27.78
N LEU A 56 -50.26 7.83 28.71
CA LEU A 56 -48.94 7.24 28.45
C LEU A 56 -49.06 5.77 28.05
N THR A 57 -49.89 5.01 28.77
CA THR A 57 -50.13 3.60 28.48
C THR A 57 -50.77 3.41 27.11
N GLU A 58 -51.69 4.28 26.71
CA GLU A 58 -52.31 4.25 25.37
C GLU A 58 -51.30 4.51 24.26
N GLU A 59 -50.40 5.46 24.46
CA GLU A 59 -49.35 5.74 23.48
C GLU A 59 -48.38 4.56 23.35
N VAL A 60 -47.99 3.94 24.46
CA VAL A 60 -47.16 2.73 24.43
C VAL A 60 -47.88 1.58 23.71
N CYS A 61 -49.15 1.33 24.01
CA CYS A 61 -49.96 0.31 23.32
C CYS A 61 -50.03 0.58 21.81
N ARG A 62 -50.19 1.85 21.40
CA ARG A 62 -50.23 2.23 19.99
C ARG A 62 -48.92 1.94 19.27
N GLN A 63 -47.79 2.25 19.90
CA GLN A 63 -46.46 2.06 19.31
C GLN A 63 -46.08 0.58 19.18
N VAL A 64 -46.51 -0.27 20.11
CA VAL A 64 -46.23 -1.71 20.06
C VAL A 64 -47.29 -2.51 19.28
N ALA A 65 -48.38 -1.90 18.82
CA ALA A 65 -49.53 -2.58 18.23
C ALA A 65 -49.18 -3.49 17.04
N GLU A 66 -48.29 -3.02 16.16
CA GLU A 66 -47.86 -3.77 14.98
C GLU A 66 -47.03 -5.00 15.37
N ALA A 67 -46.02 -4.81 16.23
CA ALA A 67 -45.17 -5.89 16.73
C ALA A 67 -45.95 -6.90 17.60
N ALA A 68 -46.90 -6.42 18.41
CA ALA A 68 -47.73 -7.24 19.28
C ALA A 68 -48.80 -8.03 18.49
N SER A 69 -49.21 -7.53 17.32
CA SER A 69 -50.10 -8.23 16.38
C SER A 69 -49.40 -9.28 15.50
N SER A 70 -48.06 -9.27 15.47
CA SER A 70 -47.25 -10.23 14.71
C SER A 70 -47.31 -11.63 15.33
N PRO A 71 -47.21 -12.71 14.52
CA PRO A 71 -47.05 -14.08 15.03
C PRO A 71 -45.87 -14.28 15.99
N GLU A 72 -44.85 -13.40 15.94
CA GLU A 72 -43.68 -13.47 16.83
C GLU A 72 -43.92 -12.85 18.21
N GLY A 73 -44.92 -11.97 18.33
CA GLY A 73 -45.21 -11.17 19.52
C GLY A 73 -44.15 -10.10 19.82
N VAL A 74 -44.51 -9.12 20.65
CA VAL A 74 -43.60 -8.06 21.11
C VAL A 74 -42.74 -8.55 22.28
N GLY A 75 -41.45 -8.20 22.31
CA GLY A 75 -40.57 -8.52 23.43
C GLY A 75 -40.88 -7.69 24.67
N VAL A 76 -40.67 -8.28 25.85
CA VAL A 76 -40.83 -7.53 27.12
C VAL A 76 -39.87 -6.34 27.21
N GLU A 77 -38.64 -6.46 26.69
CA GLU A 77 -37.69 -5.32 26.68
C GLU A 77 -38.17 -4.21 25.75
N ASP A 78 -38.71 -4.55 24.58
CA ASP A 78 -39.24 -3.57 23.64
C ASP A 78 -40.37 -2.74 24.27
N ILE A 79 -41.30 -3.38 24.99
CA ILE A 79 -42.35 -2.67 25.74
C ILE A 79 -41.72 -1.74 26.79
N GLN A 80 -40.67 -2.19 27.50
CA GLN A 80 -40.01 -1.38 28.52
C GLN A 80 -39.29 -0.17 27.93
N ASP A 81 -38.64 -0.32 26.77
CA ASP A 81 -37.97 0.78 26.06
C ASP A 81 -38.98 1.85 25.61
N HIS A 82 -40.16 1.42 25.13
CA HIS A 82 -41.24 2.36 24.76
C HIS A 82 -41.82 3.09 25.99
N VAL A 83 -41.95 2.42 27.14
CA VAL A 83 -42.35 3.08 28.40
C VAL A 83 -41.33 4.13 28.83
N GLU A 84 -40.03 3.84 28.74
CA GLU A 84 -38.96 4.80 29.06
C GLU A 84 -38.99 6.00 28.13
N MET A 85 -39.13 5.76 26.82
CA MET A 85 -39.22 6.80 25.81
C MET A 85 -40.42 7.72 26.05
N GLN A 86 -41.59 7.16 26.37
CA GLN A 86 -42.79 7.96 26.65
C GLN A 86 -42.69 8.78 27.93
N LEU A 87 -42.08 8.23 29.00
CA LEU A 87 -41.80 8.99 30.22
C LEU A 87 -40.83 10.16 29.95
N MET A 88 -39.84 9.98 29.09
CA MET A 88 -38.90 11.04 28.69
C MET A 88 -39.58 12.10 27.82
N GLN A 89 -40.36 11.71 26.80
CA GLN A 89 -41.03 12.63 25.88
C GLN A 89 -42.05 13.54 26.58
N ARG A 90 -42.74 13.03 27.61
CA ARG A 90 -43.70 13.79 28.43
C ARG A 90 -43.04 14.61 29.54
N GLY A 91 -41.70 14.63 29.63
CA GLY A 91 -40.96 15.45 30.59
C GLY A 91 -40.88 14.89 32.01
N HIS A 92 -41.28 13.64 32.26
CA HIS A 92 -41.20 12.99 33.57
C HIS A 92 -39.81 12.40 33.85
N PHE A 93 -38.76 13.21 33.70
CA PHE A 93 -37.36 12.75 33.77
C PHE A 93 -36.99 12.04 35.08
N ARG A 94 -37.53 12.51 36.22
CA ARG A 94 -37.27 11.90 37.53
C ARG A 94 -37.90 10.51 37.66
N VAL A 95 -39.14 10.36 37.18
CA VAL A 95 -39.86 9.09 37.13
C VAL A 95 -39.18 8.11 36.17
N ALA A 96 -38.78 8.59 34.97
CA ALA A 96 -38.03 7.81 34.00
C ALA A 96 -36.71 7.28 34.60
N ARG A 97 -35.93 8.14 35.27
CA ARG A 97 -34.68 7.75 35.92
C ARG A 97 -34.91 6.65 36.96
N ARG A 98 -35.94 6.76 37.81
CA ARG A 98 -36.26 5.71 38.79
C ARG A 98 -36.69 4.41 38.13
N TYR A 99 -37.49 4.48 37.08
CA TYR A 99 -37.90 3.31 36.30
C TYR A 99 -36.70 2.57 35.70
N ILE A 100 -35.76 3.30 35.10
CA ILE A 100 -34.53 2.76 34.50
C ILE A 100 -33.63 2.10 35.56
N VAL A 101 -33.40 2.79 36.69
CA VAL A 101 -32.57 2.24 37.78
C VAL A 101 -33.19 0.97 38.33
N TYR A 102 -34.50 0.96 38.58
CA TYR A 102 -35.21 -0.23 39.05
C TYR A 102 -35.15 -1.38 38.04
N ARG A 103 -35.29 -1.10 36.73
CA ARG A 103 -35.13 -2.09 35.66
C ARG A 103 -33.72 -2.70 35.65
N ALA A 104 -32.69 -1.86 35.76
CA ALA A 104 -31.28 -2.27 35.76
C ALA A 104 -30.91 -3.10 37.00
N GLU A 105 -31.35 -2.72 38.19
CA GLU A 105 -31.14 -3.48 39.43
C GLU A 105 -31.82 -4.86 39.36
N HIS A 106 -33.05 -4.91 38.88
CA HIS A 106 -33.75 -6.16 38.69
C HIS A 106 -33.14 -7.01 37.56
N ALA A 107 -32.52 -6.41 36.54
CA ALA A 107 -31.77 -7.15 35.53
C ALA A 107 -30.51 -7.79 36.12
N LYS A 108 -29.76 -7.06 36.96
CA LYS A 108 -28.61 -7.60 37.70
C LYS A 108 -29.01 -8.73 38.65
N LEU A 109 -30.08 -8.54 39.44
CA LEU A 109 -30.60 -9.58 40.34
C LEU A 109 -31.09 -10.83 39.59
N ARG A 110 -31.52 -10.69 38.34
CA ARG A 110 -31.88 -11.81 37.46
C ARG A 110 -30.63 -12.51 36.92
N ALA A 111 -29.63 -11.78 36.45
CA ALA A 111 -28.35 -12.37 36.03
C ALA A 111 -27.69 -13.18 37.16
N LEU A 112 -27.88 -12.75 38.42
CA LEU A 112 -27.45 -13.47 39.62
C LEU A 112 -28.35 -14.64 40.04
N ARG A 113 -29.60 -14.71 39.55
CA ARG A 113 -30.61 -15.73 39.91
C ARG A 113 -30.87 -16.76 38.82
N THR A 114 -30.36 -16.57 37.60
CA THR A 114 -30.26 -17.67 36.63
C THR A 114 -29.42 -18.75 37.31
N PRO A 115 -29.99 -19.91 37.66
CA PRO A 115 -29.19 -21.00 38.18
C PRO A 115 -28.16 -21.30 37.10
N SER A 116 -26.87 -21.23 37.44
CA SER A 116 -25.87 -22.01 36.75
C SER A 116 -26.39 -23.44 36.81
N SER A 117 -26.97 -23.92 35.72
CA SER A 117 -27.10 -25.35 35.49
C SER A 117 -25.69 -25.88 35.53
N PHE A 118 -25.29 -26.35 36.71
CA PHE A 118 -24.33 -27.44 36.85
C PHE A 118 -24.97 -28.65 36.19
N GLU A 119 -25.06 -28.60 34.86
CA GLU A 119 -24.96 -29.81 34.05
C GLU A 119 -23.51 -30.25 34.17
N GLU A 120 -23.35 -31.56 34.24
CA GLU A 120 -22.12 -32.30 34.45
C GLU A 120 -20.96 -31.75 33.60
N GLU A 121 -19.72 -32.00 34.01
CA GLU A 121 -18.54 -31.87 33.15
C GLU A 121 -18.68 -32.81 31.92
N GLU A 122 -19.59 -32.53 31.00
CA GLU A 122 -19.40 -32.87 29.61
C GLU A 122 -18.17 -32.06 29.19
N ALA A 123 -17.05 -32.76 29.07
CA ALA A 123 -15.78 -32.22 28.61
C ALA A 123 -16.06 -31.21 27.49
N ALA A 124 -15.73 -29.93 27.75
CA ALA A 124 -15.86 -28.85 26.77
C ALA A 124 -15.45 -29.40 25.39
N PRO A 125 -16.24 -29.17 24.32
CA PRO A 125 -16.02 -29.78 23.02
C PRO A 125 -14.54 -29.62 22.68
N ARG A 126 -13.81 -30.73 22.65
CA ARG A 126 -12.37 -30.72 22.41
C ARG A 126 -12.19 -30.24 20.98
N MET A 127 -11.92 -28.94 20.81
CA MET A 127 -11.60 -28.39 19.52
C MET A 127 -10.33 -29.06 19.02
N HIS A 128 -10.33 -29.51 17.78
CA HIS A 128 -9.17 -30.10 17.14
C HIS A 128 -8.53 -29.07 16.21
N VAL A 129 -7.20 -29.10 16.17
CA VAL A 129 -6.36 -28.37 15.23
C VAL A 129 -5.87 -29.37 14.20
N VAL A 130 -5.95 -29.01 12.93
CA VAL A 130 -5.41 -29.81 11.84
C VAL A 130 -3.95 -29.41 11.61
N LEU A 131 -3.05 -30.40 11.75
CA LEU A 131 -1.63 -30.26 11.42
C LEU A 131 -1.41 -30.22 9.91
N GLU A 132 -0.21 -29.85 9.46
CA GLU A 132 0.15 -29.79 8.04
C GLU A 132 0.02 -31.15 7.32
N ASP A 133 0.17 -32.26 8.05
CA ASP A 133 0.00 -33.63 7.55
C ASP A 133 -1.47 -34.11 7.55
N GLY A 134 -2.41 -33.23 7.91
CA GLY A 134 -3.84 -33.54 8.01
C GLY A 134 -4.25 -34.20 9.33
N THR A 135 -3.32 -34.47 10.26
CA THR A 135 -3.62 -35.11 11.53
C THR A 135 -4.36 -34.15 12.46
N PRO A 136 -5.54 -34.51 13.00
CA PRO A 136 -6.22 -33.74 14.02
C PRO A 136 -5.57 -33.95 15.39
N VAL A 137 -5.20 -32.88 16.06
CA VAL A 137 -4.70 -32.88 17.44
C VAL A 137 -5.55 -32.00 18.32
N ALA A 138 -5.70 -32.33 19.61
CA ALA A 138 -6.46 -31.48 20.53
C ALA A 138 -5.83 -30.07 20.61
N PHE A 139 -6.68 -29.04 20.54
CA PHE A 139 -6.26 -27.65 20.70
C PHE A 139 -5.66 -27.42 22.09
N ASP A 140 -4.44 -26.86 22.11
CA ASP A 140 -3.72 -26.52 23.33
C ASP A 140 -3.67 -25.00 23.52
N GLU A 141 -4.61 -24.49 24.32
CA GLU A 141 -4.69 -23.07 24.68
C GLU A 141 -3.41 -22.59 25.38
N LYS A 142 -2.77 -23.44 26.20
CA LYS A 142 -1.54 -23.06 26.92
C LYS A 142 -0.41 -22.79 25.94
N ARG A 143 -0.31 -23.59 24.87
CA ARG A 143 0.69 -23.38 23.81
C ARG A 143 0.44 -22.07 23.06
N MET A 144 -0.80 -21.76 22.73
CA MET A 144 -1.17 -20.48 22.10
C MET A 144 -0.82 -19.30 23.03
N ARG A 145 -1.25 -19.35 24.29
CA ARG A 145 -0.96 -18.32 25.29
C ARG A 145 0.55 -18.12 25.48
N LYS A 146 1.33 -19.19 25.52
CA LYS A 146 2.80 -19.10 25.61
C LYS A 146 3.39 -18.28 24.46
N ARG A 147 2.91 -18.44 23.22
CA ARG A 147 3.36 -17.63 22.06
C ARG A 147 2.96 -16.17 22.19
N LEU A 148 1.77 -15.88 22.69
CA LEU A 148 1.33 -14.50 22.96
C LEU A 148 2.19 -13.84 24.06
N VAL A 149 2.53 -14.58 25.12
CA VAL A 149 3.45 -14.10 26.17
C VAL A 149 4.83 -13.80 25.58
N GLU A 150 5.39 -14.72 24.80
CA GLU A 150 6.68 -14.51 24.12
C GLU A 150 6.64 -13.27 23.20
N ALA A 151 5.54 -13.04 22.48
CA ALA A 151 5.38 -11.87 21.62
C ALA A 151 5.22 -10.55 22.42
N CYS A 152 4.58 -10.59 23.59
CA CYS A 152 4.37 -9.43 24.46
C CYS A 152 5.55 -9.15 25.42
N ALA A 153 6.59 -9.97 25.43
CA ALA A 153 7.71 -9.85 26.35
C ALA A 153 8.38 -8.45 26.28
N GLY A 154 8.49 -7.77 27.42
CA GLY A 154 9.01 -6.40 27.54
C GLY A 154 8.04 -5.30 27.09
N LEU A 155 6.77 -5.63 26.83
CA LEU A 155 5.69 -4.72 26.44
C LEU A 155 4.44 -4.90 27.34
N GLU A 156 4.58 -5.56 28.48
CA GLU A 156 3.48 -5.97 29.35
C GLU A 156 2.69 -4.80 29.95
N GLU A 157 3.30 -3.62 30.04
CA GLU A 157 2.64 -2.38 30.48
C GLU A 157 1.61 -1.88 29.45
N TRP A 158 1.84 -2.16 28.16
CA TRP A 158 1.07 -1.60 27.04
C TRP A 158 0.22 -2.66 26.32
N CYS A 159 0.53 -3.94 26.52
CA CYS A 159 -0.10 -5.06 25.84
C CYS A 159 -0.69 -6.07 26.84
N SER A 160 -1.96 -6.42 26.67
CA SER A 160 -2.64 -7.45 27.46
C SER A 160 -2.68 -8.78 26.71
N VAL A 161 -1.93 -9.76 27.23
CA VAL A 161 -1.96 -11.14 26.71
C VAL A 161 -3.36 -11.75 26.83
N ASP A 162 -4.07 -11.46 27.92
CA ASP A 162 -5.41 -11.99 28.16
C ASP A 162 -6.42 -11.43 27.16
N GLU A 163 -6.39 -10.12 26.89
CA GLU A 163 -7.27 -9.54 25.87
C GLU A 163 -6.98 -10.09 24.47
N LEU A 164 -5.71 -10.34 24.14
CA LEU A 164 -5.33 -10.97 22.88
C LEU A 164 -5.82 -12.41 22.83
N ALA A 165 -5.61 -13.19 23.90
CA ALA A 165 -6.03 -14.58 23.96
C ALA A 165 -7.55 -14.71 23.84
N GLU A 166 -8.32 -13.89 24.56
CA GLU A 166 -9.78 -13.87 24.47
C GLU A 166 -10.28 -13.59 23.05
N GLU A 167 -9.66 -12.63 22.35
CA GLU A 167 -10.03 -12.31 20.97
C GLU A 167 -9.67 -13.44 20.00
N VAL A 168 -8.50 -14.05 20.18
CA VAL A 168 -8.09 -15.20 19.36
C VAL A 168 -9.05 -16.36 19.58
N MET A 169 -9.38 -16.69 20.84
CA MET A 169 -10.30 -17.78 21.19
C MET A 169 -11.68 -17.62 20.53
N ARG A 170 -12.19 -16.40 20.37
CA ARG A 170 -13.46 -16.12 19.65
C ARG A 170 -13.40 -16.48 18.16
N SER A 171 -12.20 -16.54 17.59
CA SER A 171 -11.97 -16.85 16.18
C SER A 171 -11.65 -18.33 15.93
N ILE A 172 -11.52 -19.13 16.99
CA ILE A 172 -11.18 -20.56 16.89
C ILE A 172 -12.44 -21.38 16.65
N TYR A 173 -12.34 -22.32 15.71
CA TYR A 173 -13.37 -23.31 15.39
C TYR A 173 -12.74 -24.71 15.27
N ASP A 174 -13.56 -25.75 15.38
CA ASP A 174 -13.11 -27.14 15.23
C ASP A 174 -12.59 -27.39 13.80
N GLY A 175 -11.40 -27.98 13.68
CA GLY A 175 -10.73 -28.21 12.41
C GLY A 175 -9.88 -27.03 11.90
N ILE A 176 -9.69 -25.96 12.69
CA ILE A 176 -8.82 -24.85 12.34
C ILE A 176 -7.36 -25.32 12.11
N SER A 177 -6.68 -24.77 11.11
CA SER A 177 -5.27 -25.07 10.86
C SER A 177 -4.33 -24.26 11.76
N VAL A 178 -3.11 -24.77 11.96
CA VAL A 178 -2.05 -24.02 12.68
C VAL A 178 -1.79 -22.66 12.03
N ALA A 179 -1.81 -22.58 10.69
CA ALA A 179 -1.61 -21.33 9.96
C ALA A 179 -2.74 -20.31 10.20
N GLU A 180 -3.98 -20.76 10.36
CA GLU A 180 -5.11 -19.89 10.70
C GLU A 180 -5.02 -19.38 12.14
N ILE A 181 -4.54 -20.20 13.09
CA ILE A 181 -4.32 -19.74 14.47
C ILE A 181 -3.29 -18.60 14.52
N TYR A 182 -2.15 -18.73 13.82
CA TYR A 182 -1.18 -17.63 13.74
C TYR A 182 -1.76 -16.39 13.06
N ARG A 183 -2.55 -16.55 11.98
CA ARG A 183 -3.25 -15.43 11.34
C ARG A 183 -4.22 -14.75 12.30
N ALA A 184 -4.97 -15.50 13.10
CA ALA A 184 -5.87 -14.95 14.12
C ALA A 184 -5.10 -14.16 15.19
N MET A 185 -3.98 -14.68 15.70
CA MET A 185 -3.11 -13.96 16.65
C MET A 185 -2.57 -12.65 16.05
N ILE A 186 -2.09 -12.69 14.81
CA ILE A 186 -1.56 -11.50 14.11
C ILE A 186 -2.67 -10.47 13.90
N LEU A 187 -3.87 -10.88 13.48
CA LEU A 187 -5.01 -9.98 13.27
C LEU A 187 -5.50 -9.38 14.59
N ALA A 188 -5.55 -10.16 15.67
CA ALA A 188 -5.93 -9.68 17.00
C ALA A 188 -4.95 -8.61 17.53
N ALA A 189 -3.65 -8.79 17.31
CA ALA A 189 -2.64 -7.79 17.65
C ALA A 189 -2.75 -6.56 16.72
N ARG A 190 -2.85 -6.77 15.41
CA ARG A 190 -2.94 -5.70 14.41
C ARG A 190 -4.14 -4.78 14.66
N ALA A 191 -5.30 -5.33 14.98
CA ALA A 191 -6.52 -4.56 15.27
C ALA A 191 -6.37 -3.62 16.49
N ARG A 192 -5.39 -3.87 17.36
CA ARG A 192 -5.11 -3.07 18.56
C ARG A 192 -3.96 -2.07 18.39
N ILE A 193 -3.33 -2.01 17.22
CA ILE A 193 -2.30 -0.99 16.91
C ILE A 193 -2.87 0.44 17.06
N GLU A 194 -4.17 0.62 16.78
CA GLU A 194 -4.85 1.90 16.97
C GLU A 194 -4.95 2.29 18.46
N ARG A 195 -5.00 1.31 19.37
CA ARG A 195 -5.03 1.56 20.82
C ARG A 195 -3.65 1.93 21.34
N ASP A 196 -2.64 1.15 20.96
CA ASP A 196 -1.25 1.42 21.35
C ASP A 196 -0.26 0.91 20.27
N PRO A 197 0.74 1.72 19.88
CA PRO A 197 1.79 1.31 18.95
C PRO A 197 2.59 0.07 19.38
N ALA A 198 2.63 -0.30 20.65
CA ALA A 198 3.30 -1.50 21.14
C ALA A 198 2.77 -2.77 20.47
N TYR A 199 1.48 -2.81 20.12
CA TYR A 199 0.88 -3.94 19.40
C TYR A 199 1.45 -4.14 17.99
N ASP A 200 2.08 -3.12 17.38
CA ASP A 200 2.80 -3.25 16.10
C ASP A 200 4.01 -4.18 16.25
N ARG A 201 4.73 -4.08 17.37
CA ARG A 201 5.84 -4.99 17.70
C ARG A 201 5.34 -6.39 18.02
N VAL A 202 4.23 -6.52 18.75
CA VAL A 202 3.62 -7.83 19.04
C VAL A 202 3.22 -8.53 17.74
N ALA A 203 2.54 -7.82 16.83
CA ALA A 203 2.16 -8.34 15.52
C ALA A 203 3.40 -8.72 14.67
N ALA A 204 4.46 -7.90 14.70
CA ALA A 204 5.72 -8.22 14.02
C ALA A 204 6.37 -9.49 14.58
N ARG A 205 6.44 -9.66 15.91
CA ARG A 205 7.02 -10.85 16.56
C ARG A 205 6.22 -12.11 16.24
N LEU A 206 4.89 -12.04 16.24
CA LEU A 206 4.03 -13.17 15.83
C LEU A 206 4.27 -13.54 14.36
N MET A 207 4.42 -12.55 13.48
CA MET A 207 4.76 -12.77 12.08
C MET A 207 6.18 -13.37 11.91
N LEU A 208 7.16 -12.96 12.71
CA LEU A 208 8.49 -13.59 12.74
C LEU A 208 8.43 -15.05 13.13
N MET A 209 7.53 -15.45 14.05
CA MET A 209 7.34 -16.87 14.39
C MET A 209 6.87 -17.68 13.18
N VAL A 210 5.97 -17.14 12.36
CA VAL A 210 5.54 -17.78 11.10
C VAL A 210 6.72 -17.92 10.16
N ILE A 211 7.46 -16.84 9.91
CA ILE A 211 8.62 -16.83 9.00
C ILE A 211 9.70 -17.82 9.46
N ARG A 212 10.02 -17.83 10.75
CA ARG A 212 11.02 -18.75 11.33
C ARG A 212 10.57 -20.19 11.20
N LYS A 213 9.29 -20.49 11.49
CA LYS A 213 8.75 -21.84 11.33
C LYS A 213 8.90 -22.32 9.88
N GLU A 214 8.59 -21.48 8.90
CA GLU A 214 8.71 -21.83 7.49
C GLU A 214 10.17 -21.97 7.03
N ALA A 215 11.00 -20.95 7.29
CA ALA A 215 12.37 -20.89 6.77
C ALA A 215 13.35 -21.79 7.53
N LEU A 216 13.18 -21.94 8.85
CA LEU A 216 14.07 -22.72 9.71
C LEU A 216 13.51 -24.10 10.08
N GLY A 217 12.24 -24.37 9.75
CA GLY A 217 11.53 -25.59 10.14
C GLY A 217 11.03 -25.60 11.59
N CYS A 218 11.41 -24.61 12.41
CA CYS A 218 10.97 -24.48 13.79
C CYS A 218 10.92 -23.03 14.26
N VAL A 219 10.31 -22.80 15.42
CA VAL A 219 10.38 -21.51 16.12
C VAL A 219 11.37 -21.67 17.27
N PRO A 220 12.66 -21.32 17.09
CA PRO A 220 13.68 -21.52 18.11
C PRO A 220 13.43 -20.62 19.33
N PRO A 221 13.77 -21.07 20.54
CA PRO A 221 13.89 -20.22 21.72
C PRO A 221 14.86 -19.05 21.50
N ALA A 222 14.72 -17.99 22.30
CA ALA A 222 15.51 -16.77 22.13
C ALA A 222 17.03 -16.99 22.32
N ASP A 223 17.42 -17.86 23.24
CA ASP A 223 18.81 -18.24 23.55
C ASP A 223 19.45 -19.14 22.47
N GLU A 224 18.65 -19.91 21.73
CA GLU A 224 19.10 -20.76 20.63
C GLU A 224 18.98 -20.09 19.25
N LEU A 225 18.40 -18.89 19.18
CA LEU A 225 18.05 -18.22 17.92
C LEU A 225 19.27 -17.99 17.01
N GLN A 226 20.37 -17.53 17.58
CA GLN A 226 21.63 -17.28 16.86
C GLN A 226 22.16 -18.56 16.21
N GLU A 227 22.15 -19.66 16.96
CA GLU A 227 22.69 -20.94 16.51
C GLU A 227 21.78 -21.57 15.44
N ALA A 228 20.46 -21.44 15.59
CA ALA A 228 19.50 -21.88 14.58
C ALA A 228 19.70 -21.17 13.23
N TYR A 229 19.94 -19.85 13.24
CA TYR A 229 20.25 -19.08 12.01
C TYR A 229 21.59 -19.51 11.40
N ARG A 230 22.61 -19.77 12.22
CA ARG A 230 23.91 -20.20 11.71
C ARG A 230 23.84 -21.57 11.05
N ARG A 231 23.29 -22.55 11.76
CA ARG A 231 23.20 -23.94 11.31
C ARG A 231 22.40 -24.09 10.02
N GLN A 232 21.36 -23.27 9.83
CA GLN A 232 20.45 -23.42 8.69
C GLN A 232 20.81 -22.53 7.49
N PHE A 233 21.78 -21.61 7.62
CA PHE A 233 22.12 -20.69 6.54
C PHE A 233 22.67 -21.40 5.29
N GLU A 234 23.58 -22.37 5.48
CA GLU A 234 24.14 -23.14 4.36
C GLU A 234 23.05 -23.95 3.64
N HIS A 235 22.16 -24.62 4.40
CA HIS A 235 21.02 -25.34 3.82
C HIS A 235 20.12 -24.41 3.00
N TYR A 236 19.83 -23.20 3.50
CA TYR A 236 19.07 -22.20 2.74
C TYR A 236 19.72 -21.88 1.38
N VAL A 237 21.05 -21.70 1.35
CA VAL A 237 21.77 -21.42 0.09
C VAL A 237 21.70 -22.63 -0.84
N ILE A 238 21.90 -23.84 -0.33
CA ILE A 238 21.83 -25.08 -1.12
C ILE A 238 20.42 -25.29 -1.70
N ASP A 239 19.38 -25.21 -0.87
CA ASP A 239 17.99 -25.39 -1.27
C ASP A 239 17.56 -24.33 -2.30
N GLY A 240 17.94 -23.07 -2.06
CA GLY A 240 17.66 -21.97 -2.98
C GLY A 240 18.36 -22.13 -4.33
N ILE A 241 19.58 -22.67 -4.36
CA ILE A 241 20.28 -23.00 -5.61
C ILE A 241 19.61 -24.17 -6.32
N MET A 242 19.26 -25.24 -5.60
CA MET A 242 18.63 -26.43 -6.18
C MET A 242 17.26 -26.14 -6.80
N ALA A 243 16.56 -25.12 -6.28
CA ALA A 243 15.26 -24.67 -6.78
C ALA A 243 15.35 -23.51 -7.79
N ASP A 244 16.54 -23.21 -8.32
CA ASP A 244 16.80 -22.09 -9.27
C ASP A 244 16.33 -20.72 -8.76
N ARG A 245 16.30 -20.54 -7.43
CA ARG A 245 15.98 -19.26 -6.77
C ARG A 245 17.24 -18.44 -6.47
N LEU A 246 18.38 -19.09 -6.30
CA LEU A 246 19.68 -18.47 -6.06
C LEU A 246 20.69 -18.86 -7.14
N SER A 247 21.64 -17.98 -7.41
CA SER A 247 22.76 -18.24 -8.33
C SER A 247 23.75 -19.22 -7.72
N ASN A 248 24.25 -20.15 -8.55
CA ASN A 248 25.35 -21.04 -8.22
C ASN A 248 26.64 -20.31 -7.81
N GLU A 249 26.81 -19.05 -8.23
CA GLU A 249 27.98 -18.24 -7.86
C GLU A 249 28.07 -18.00 -6.34
N LEU A 250 26.97 -18.11 -5.59
CA LEU A 250 27.01 -17.96 -4.14
C LEU A 250 27.86 -19.02 -3.42
N ARG A 251 28.11 -20.18 -4.06
CA ARG A 251 29.00 -21.23 -3.52
C ARG A 251 30.46 -20.79 -3.41
N GLN A 252 30.81 -19.67 -4.04
CA GLN A 252 32.16 -19.13 -3.98
C GLN A 252 32.46 -18.44 -2.65
N PHE A 253 31.45 -18.08 -1.85
CA PHE A 253 31.62 -17.44 -0.55
C PHE A 253 31.95 -18.45 0.55
N ASN A 254 32.69 -18.00 1.57
CA ASN A 254 32.78 -18.71 2.83
C ASN A 254 31.48 -18.58 3.64
N LEU A 255 30.54 -19.51 3.45
CA LEU A 255 29.22 -19.46 4.08
C LEU A 255 29.28 -19.56 5.62
N THR A 256 30.29 -20.24 6.17
CA THR A 256 30.51 -20.35 7.62
C THR A 256 30.82 -18.98 8.23
N GLU A 257 31.73 -18.23 7.62
CA GLU A 257 32.09 -16.88 8.07
C GLU A 257 30.90 -15.90 7.96
N LEU A 258 30.14 -15.98 6.86
CA LEU A 258 28.94 -15.16 6.69
C LEU A 258 27.83 -15.52 7.69
N ALA A 259 27.65 -16.80 8.01
CA ALA A 259 26.72 -17.26 9.02
C ALA A 259 27.07 -16.68 10.41
N GLU A 260 28.35 -16.60 10.76
CA GLU A 260 28.81 -15.99 12.02
C GLU A 260 28.47 -14.49 12.13
N ALA A 261 28.45 -13.79 10.99
CA ALA A 261 28.14 -12.37 10.91
C ALA A 261 26.64 -12.05 11.06
N LEU A 262 25.74 -13.03 10.91
CA LEU A 262 24.30 -12.82 11.08
C LEU A 262 23.96 -12.34 12.51
N ARG A 263 22.97 -11.45 12.60
CA ARG A 263 22.47 -10.83 13.84
C ARG A 263 20.93 -10.93 13.88
N PRO A 264 20.36 -12.08 14.28
CA PRO A 264 18.91 -12.32 14.32
C PRO A 264 18.15 -11.35 15.23
N GLU A 265 18.80 -10.75 16.22
CA GLU A 265 18.22 -9.68 17.05
C GLU A 265 17.80 -8.46 16.23
N ARG A 266 18.36 -8.26 15.03
CA ARG A 266 17.94 -7.20 14.10
C ARG A 266 16.58 -7.48 13.47
N ASP A 267 16.03 -8.69 13.57
CA ASP A 267 14.65 -8.94 13.16
C ASP A 267 13.65 -8.08 13.95
N ASP A 268 13.96 -7.77 15.22
CA ASP A 268 13.12 -6.92 16.08
C ASP A 268 13.11 -5.44 15.68
N LEU A 269 13.96 -5.02 14.72
CA LEU A 269 13.89 -3.69 14.12
C LEU A 269 12.66 -3.53 13.22
N PHE A 270 12.13 -4.63 12.68
CA PHE A 270 10.95 -4.59 11.81
C PHE A 270 9.68 -4.21 12.58
N LYS A 271 8.91 -3.32 11.96
CA LYS A 271 7.49 -3.13 12.25
C LYS A 271 6.66 -4.14 11.47
N TYR A 272 5.41 -4.37 11.89
CA TYR A 272 4.55 -5.38 11.27
C TYR A 272 4.38 -5.14 9.77
N LEU A 273 4.08 -3.91 9.35
CA LEU A 273 3.89 -3.59 7.94
C LEU A 273 5.16 -3.84 7.10
N GLY A 274 6.34 -3.52 7.64
CA GLY A 274 7.61 -3.76 6.96
C GLY A 274 7.87 -5.25 6.78
N LEU A 275 7.62 -6.03 7.83
CA LEU A 275 7.78 -7.48 7.81
C LEU A 275 6.79 -8.17 6.88
N GLN A 276 5.52 -7.75 6.92
CA GLN A 276 4.49 -8.23 6.00
C GLN A 276 4.86 -7.93 4.55
N THR A 277 5.37 -6.72 4.28
CA THR A 277 5.81 -6.33 2.93
C THR A 277 6.92 -7.23 2.40
N ILE A 278 7.94 -7.53 3.22
CA ILE A 278 9.00 -8.44 2.80
C ILE A 278 8.50 -9.87 2.65
N TYR A 279 7.64 -10.35 3.55
CA TYR A 279 7.06 -11.69 3.47
C TYR A 279 6.24 -11.90 2.20
N ASP A 280 5.32 -10.98 1.90
CA ASP A 280 4.38 -11.11 0.80
C ASP A 280 5.10 -11.09 -0.56
N ARG A 281 6.21 -10.34 -0.66
CA ARG A 281 6.81 -10.01 -1.96
C ARG A 281 8.27 -10.44 -2.10
N TYR A 282 9.11 -10.19 -1.10
CA TYR A 282 10.57 -10.18 -1.24
C TYR A 282 11.25 -11.47 -0.78
N LEU A 283 10.76 -12.09 0.30
CA LEU A 283 11.32 -13.33 0.81
C LEU A 283 11.16 -14.44 -0.24
N LEU A 284 12.27 -15.12 -0.55
CA LEU A 284 12.26 -16.23 -1.49
C LEU A 284 11.38 -17.39 -0.98
N HIS A 285 10.73 -18.07 -1.93
CA HIS A 285 9.81 -19.17 -1.63
C HIS A 285 9.91 -20.32 -2.64
N ILE A 286 9.61 -21.52 -2.15
CA ILE A 286 9.50 -22.76 -2.92
C ILE A 286 8.12 -23.33 -2.58
N ASP A 287 7.28 -23.58 -3.60
CA ASP A 287 5.92 -24.07 -3.42
C ASP A 287 5.14 -23.31 -2.33
N GLU A 288 5.15 -21.97 -2.45
CA GLU A 288 4.57 -20.98 -1.53
C GLU A 288 5.20 -20.87 -0.13
N ARG A 289 5.93 -21.88 0.35
CA ARG A 289 6.67 -21.84 1.63
C ARG A 289 7.87 -20.91 1.55
N ARG A 290 8.01 -19.98 2.51
CA ARG A 290 9.20 -19.13 2.60
C ARG A 290 10.41 -19.95 3.04
N ILE A 291 11.51 -19.79 2.31
CA ILE A 291 12.82 -20.40 2.64
C ILE A 291 13.78 -19.39 3.28
N GLU A 292 13.38 -18.12 3.35
CA GLU A 292 14.25 -17.00 3.71
C GLU A 292 13.73 -16.31 4.98
N THR A 293 14.63 -16.07 5.93
CA THR A 293 14.38 -15.18 7.08
C THR A 293 14.75 -13.73 6.72
N PRO A 294 14.36 -12.70 7.50
CA PRO A 294 14.77 -11.33 7.20
C PRO A 294 16.30 -11.14 7.20
N GLN A 295 17.04 -11.83 8.08
CA GLN A 295 18.51 -11.76 8.05
C GLN A 295 19.12 -12.48 6.85
N TYR A 296 18.57 -13.61 6.43
CA TYR A 296 19.02 -14.30 5.21
C TYR A 296 18.75 -13.43 3.98
N PHE A 297 17.59 -12.76 3.95
CA PHE A 297 17.24 -11.79 2.91
C PHE A 297 18.29 -10.68 2.80
N TRP A 298 18.66 -10.04 3.91
CA TRP A 298 19.69 -9.00 3.89
C TRP A 298 21.07 -9.53 3.49
N MET A 299 21.44 -10.72 3.98
CA MET A 299 22.72 -11.35 3.65
C MET A 299 22.78 -11.77 2.18
N ARG A 300 21.70 -12.31 1.61
CA ARG A 300 21.60 -12.62 0.17
C ARG A 300 21.84 -11.38 -0.66
N VAL A 301 21.17 -10.27 -0.35
CA VAL A 301 21.36 -9.02 -1.09
C VAL A 301 22.81 -8.55 -1.00
N ALA A 302 23.39 -8.60 0.21
CA ALA A 302 24.78 -8.23 0.43
C ALA A 302 25.79 -9.11 -0.32
N MET A 303 25.61 -10.43 -0.29
CA MET A 303 26.42 -11.39 -1.05
C MET A 303 26.29 -11.14 -2.55
N GLY A 304 25.07 -10.98 -3.04
CA GLY A 304 24.79 -10.70 -4.45
C GLY A 304 25.54 -9.47 -4.95
N LEU A 305 25.58 -8.40 -4.15
CA LEU A 305 26.30 -7.16 -4.47
C LEU A 305 27.81 -7.22 -4.27
N ALA A 306 28.32 -8.23 -3.55
CA ALA A 306 29.75 -8.42 -3.29
C ALA A 306 30.41 -9.45 -4.22
N LEU A 307 29.65 -10.08 -5.13
CA LEU A 307 30.15 -11.15 -6.02
C LEU A 307 31.38 -10.77 -6.85
N ARG A 308 31.55 -9.48 -7.17
CA ARG A 308 32.65 -8.96 -8.00
C ARG A 308 33.71 -8.19 -7.20
N GLU A 309 33.71 -8.30 -5.87
CA GLU A 309 34.70 -7.64 -4.99
C GLU A 309 36.04 -8.41 -4.85
N GLY A 310 36.23 -9.47 -5.63
CA GLY A 310 37.45 -10.29 -5.62
C GLY A 310 37.71 -10.94 -4.26
N GLU A 311 38.95 -10.84 -3.75
CA GLU A 311 39.35 -11.41 -2.46
C GLU A 311 38.67 -10.76 -1.25
N GLN A 312 38.02 -9.60 -1.42
CA GLN A 312 37.35 -8.88 -0.33
C GLN A 312 35.86 -9.18 -0.23
N LYS A 313 35.33 -10.11 -1.04
CA LYS A 313 33.89 -10.36 -1.16
C LYS A 313 33.21 -10.71 0.17
N GLU A 314 33.82 -11.52 1.05
CA GLU A 314 33.26 -11.83 2.37
C GLU A 314 33.20 -10.58 3.25
N LYS A 315 34.31 -9.83 3.34
CA LYS A 315 34.39 -8.59 4.12
C LYS A 315 33.37 -7.56 3.64
N ARG A 316 33.21 -7.40 2.32
CA ARG A 316 32.24 -6.48 1.70
C ARG A 316 30.81 -6.95 1.89
N ALA A 317 30.53 -8.25 1.75
CA ALA A 317 29.21 -8.80 2.06
C ALA A 317 28.82 -8.53 3.53
N ILE A 318 29.74 -8.71 4.48
CA ILE A 318 29.48 -8.40 5.89
C ILE A 318 29.26 -6.89 6.11
N GLU A 319 30.04 -6.04 5.46
CA GLU A 319 29.85 -4.58 5.50
C GLU A 319 28.46 -4.16 4.96
N PHE A 320 28.08 -4.65 3.79
CA PHE A 320 26.80 -4.37 3.15
C PHE A 320 25.63 -4.93 3.98
N TYR A 321 25.75 -6.15 4.49
CA TYR A 321 24.77 -6.77 5.37
C TYR A 321 24.54 -5.91 6.62
N ASN A 322 25.62 -5.42 7.25
CA ASN A 322 25.51 -4.57 8.44
C ASN A 322 24.82 -3.24 8.13
N LEU A 323 25.04 -2.66 6.95
CA LEU A 323 24.37 -1.43 6.54
C LEU A 323 22.87 -1.65 6.30
N LEU A 324 22.52 -2.72 5.57
CA LEU A 324 21.15 -3.06 5.19
C LEU A 324 20.31 -3.50 6.40
N SER A 325 20.80 -4.47 7.18
CA SER A 325 20.06 -5.06 8.31
C SER A 325 19.89 -4.11 9.50
N THR A 326 20.64 -3.01 9.56
CA THR A 326 20.45 -1.92 10.54
C THR A 326 19.53 -0.80 10.02
N PHE A 327 18.96 -0.97 8.83
CA PHE A 327 18.09 -0.01 8.14
C PHE A 327 18.71 1.37 7.96
N ARG A 328 20.04 1.48 7.89
CA ARG A 328 20.71 2.75 7.60
C ARG A 328 20.60 3.12 6.12
N PHE A 329 20.57 2.11 5.25
CA PHE A 329 20.35 2.25 3.82
C PHE A 329 19.48 1.10 3.33
N THR A 330 18.70 1.35 2.28
CA THR A 330 17.99 0.29 1.54
C THR A 330 18.27 0.43 0.05
N CYS A 331 18.57 -0.69 -0.60
CA CYS A 331 18.62 -0.71 -2.05
C CYS A 331 17.22 -0.55 -2.66
N ALA A 332 17.17 -0.21 -3.94
CA ALA A 332 15.91 -0.22 -4.69
C ALA A 332 15.29 -1.61 -4.78
N THR A 333 13.97 -1.62 -5.03
CA THR A 333 13.15 -2.83 -5.08
C THR A 333 13.72 -3.95 -5.97
N PRO A 334 14.17 -3.71 -7.22
CA PRO A 334 14.74 -4.76 -8.09
C PRO A 334 16.06 -5.31 -7.56
N THR A 335 16.90 -4.48 -6.95
CA THR A 335 18.11 -4.97 -6.26
C THR A 335 17.73 -5.94 -5.14
N LEU A 336 16.74 -5.59 -4.30
CA LEU A 336 16.28 -6.46 -3.22
C LEU A 336 15.68 -7.79 -3.73
N PHE A 337 14.92 -7.74 -4.83
CA PHE A 337 14.31 -8.93 -5.43
C PHE A 337 15.33 -9.85 -6.09
N ASN A 338 16.26 -9.28 -6.86
CA ASN A 338 17.03 -10.02 -7.85
C ASN A 338 18.51 -10.20 -7.48
N SER A 339 19.00 -9.55 -6.42
CA SER A 339 20.37 -9.80 -5.95
C SER A 339 20.55 -11.27 -5.61
N ALA A 340 21.65 -11.84 -6.14
CA ALA A 340 22.04 -13.22 -5.95
C ALA A 340 21.08 -14.28 -6.55
N THR A 341 20.17 -13.88 -7.43
CA THR A 341 19.36 -14.81 -8.24
C THR A 341 20.07 -15.13 -9.57
N PRO A 342 19.63 -16.13 -10.35
CA PRO A 342 20.27 -16.50 -11.62
C PRO A 342 20.27 -15.39 -12.70
N HIS A 343 19.31 -14.46 -12.65
CA HIS A 343 19.19 -13.34 -13.58
C HIS A 343 19.04 -12.03 -12.81
N PRO A 344 20.14 -11.45 -12.30
CA PRO A 344 20.11 -10.31 -11.41
C PRO A 344 19.85 -9.01 -12.18
N GLN A 345 18.59 -8.71 -12.53
CA GLN A 345 18.21 -7.37 -12.99
C GLN A 345 18.00 -6.45 -11.78
N LEU A 346 19.06 -5.76 -11.39
CA LEU A 346 19.17 -4.99 -10.17
C LEU A 346 18.70 -3.53 -10.34
N SER A 347 18.73 -3.01 -11.56
CA SER A 347 18.35 -1.64 -11.88
C SER A 347 16.85 -1.51 -12.13
N SER A 348 16.28 -0.34 -11.80
CA SER A 348 14.83 -0.17 -11.68
C SER A 348 14.16 0.64 -12.77
N CYS A 349 14.92 1.45 -13.48
CA CYS A 349 14.34 2.45 -14.35
C CYS A 349 15.26 2.77 -15.52
N TYR A 350 14.67 3.04 -16.67
CA TYR A 350 15.37 3.28 -17.92
C TYR A 350 14.84 4.53 -18.60
N LEU A 351 15.73 5.21 -19.33
CA LEU A 351 15.40 6.38 -20.15
C LEU A 351 15.83 6.13 -21.58
N THR A 352 14.96 6.46 -22.53
CA THR A 352 15.23 6.35 -23.97
C THR A 352 14.80 7.61 -24.71
N THR A 353 15.43 7.91 -25.83
CA THR A 353 14.98 8.91 -26.81
C THR A 353 14.60 8.20 -28.10
N VAL A 354 13.42 8.52 -28.64
CA VAL A 354 12.90 7.86 -29.84
C VAL A 354 13.25 8.69 -31.07
N GLN A 355 13.98 8.10 -32.03
CA GLN A 355 14.31 8.73 -33.29
C GLN A 355 13.12 8.73 -34.26
N ASP A 356 13.07 9.73 -35.15
CA ASP A 356 12.01 9.92 -36.17
C ASP A 356 12.18 8.97 -37.37
N ASP A 357 12.23 7.67 -37.07
CA ASP A 357 12.33 6.58 -38.02
C ASP A 357 11.43 5.41 -37.57
N LEU A 358 10.71 4.80 -38.51
CA LEU A 358 9.72 3.77 -38.17
C LEU A 358 10.35 2.52 -37.55
N GLU A 359 11.53 2.10 -38.03
CA GLU A 359 12.24 0.95 -37.49
C GLU A 359 12.70 1.25 -36.06
N HIS A 360 13.26 2.44 -35.83
CA HIS A 360 13.67 2.86 -34.50
C HIS A 360 12.49 3.01 -33.52
N ILE A 361 11.35 3.55 -33.97
CA ILE A 361 10.13 3.65 -33.15
C ILE A 361 9.70 2.26 -32.65
N PHE A 362 9.61 1.27 -33.54
CA PHE A 362 9.21 -0.08 -33.16
C PHE A 362 10.29 -0.84 -32.39
N LYS A 363 11.58 -0.54 -32.62
CA LYS A 363 12.67 -1.01 -31.76
C LYS A 363 12.49 -0.51 -30.33
N CYS A 364 12.25 0.79 -30.11
CA CYS A 364 12.01 1.34 -28.77
C CYS A 364 10.79 0.72 -28.08
N ILE A 365 9.72 0.42 -28.83
CA ILE A 365 8.55 -0.29 -28.28
C ILE A 365 8.92 -1.72 -27.86
N ALA A 366 9.73 -2.43 -28.66
CA ALA A 366 10.23 -3.75 -28.30
C ALA A 366 11.16 -3.71 -27.08
N ASP A 367 12.03 -2.70 -26.99
CA ASP A 367 12.91 -2.48 -25.85
C ASP A 367 12.10 -2.17 -24.59
N ASN A 368 11.06 -1.34 -24.68
CA ASN A 368 10.11 -1.09 -23.60
C ASN A 368 9.48 -2.38 -23.06
N ALA A 369 9.08 -3.31 -23.95
CA ALA A 369 8.55 -4.61 -23.56
C ALA A 369 9.60 -5.47 -22.84
N ARG A 370 10.85 -5.52 -23.33
CA ARG A 370 11.94 -6.27 -22.71
C ARG A 370 12.31 -5.73 -21.34
N LEU A 371 12.42 -4.41 -21.21
CA LEU A 371 12.76 -3.72 -19.96
C LEU A 371 11.63 -3.85 -18.93
N SER A 372 10.37 -3.79 -19.38
CA SER A 372 9.20 -3.97 -18.50
C SER A 372 9.05 -5.40 -17.98
N LYS A 373 9.51 -6.42 -18.72
CA LYS A 373 9.40 -7.85 -18.32
C LYS A 373 9.90 -8.11 -16.89
N TRP A 374 10.92 -7.38 -16.45
CA TRP A 374 11.59 -7.55 -15.16
C TRP A 374 11.36 -6.39 -14.20
N ALA A 375 10.20 -5.73 -14.32
CA ALA A 375 9.77 -4.64 -13.45
C ALA A 375 10.53 -3.31 -13.58
N GLY A 376 11.09 -3.02 -14.76
CA GLY A 376 11.62 -1.70 -15.09
C GLY A 376 10.50 -0.65 -15.27
N GLY A 377 10.67 0.52 -14.67
CA GLY A 377 9.93 1.74 -15.03
C GLY A 377 10.58 2.46 -16.20
N LEU A 378 9.80 3.12 -17.05
CA LEU A 378 10.29 3.69 -18.31
C LEU A 378 9.99 5.19 -18.44
N GLY A 379 11.00 5.99 -18.80
CA GLY A 379 10.84 7.34 -19.34
C GLY A 379 11.22 7.34 -20.82
N ASN A 380 10.31 7.77 -21.69
CA ASN A 380 10.58 7.87 -23.12
C ASN A 380 10.44 9.32 -23.57
N ASP A 381 11.49 9.86 -24.16
CA ASP A 381 11.40 11.10 -24.93
C ASP A 381 10.82 10.80 -26.33
N TRP A 382 9.75 11.52 -26.69
CA TRP A 382 9.05 11.42 -27.96
C TRP A 382 9.15 12.69 -28.81
N THR A 383 9.96 13.66 -28.39
CA THR A 383 10.01 15.00 -28.99
C THR A 383 10.49 14.99 -30.42
N ARG A 384 11.35 14.06 -30.83
CA ARG A 384 11.88 14.02 -32.21
C ARG A 384 10.85 13.56 -33.24
N ILE A 385 9.79 12.87 -32.84
CA ILE A 385 8.82 12.31 -33.79
C ILE A 385 8.09 13.43 -34.52
N ARG A 386 8.10 13.39 -35.85
CA ARG A 386 7.45 14.43 -36.66
C ARG A 386 5.95 14.53 -36.35
N ALA A 387 5.46 15.76 -36.28
CA ALA A 387 4.11 16.02 -35.84
C ALA A 387 3.04 15.73 -36.91
N THR A 388 1.78 15.85 -36.53
CA THR A 388 0.64 15.68 -37.45
C THR A 388 0.75 16.60 -38.66
N ASN A 389 0.46 16.08 -39.85
CA ASN A 389 0.58 16.73 -41.16
C ASN A 389 2.01 16.92 -41.70
N ALA A 390 3.06 16.55 -40.97
CA ALA A 390 4.43 16.56 -41.50
C ALA A 390 4.56 15.62 -42.72
N HIS A 391 5.39 15.99 -43.70
CA HIS A 391 5.52 15.23 -44.94
C HIS A 391 6.37 13.97 -44.75
N ILE A 392 5.96 12.85 -45.35
CA ILE A 392 6.72 11.60 -45.36
C ILE A 392 7.26 11.35 -46.77
N ARG A 393 8.57 11.55 -46.96
CA ARG A 393 9.22 11.46 -48.28
C ARG A 393 9.02 10.10 -48.97
N GLY A 394 9.14 9.00 -48.23
CA GLY A 394 9.08 7.64 -48.79
C GLY A 394 7.68 7.21 -49.26
N THR A 395 6.64 7.49 -48.47
CA THR A 395 5.25 7.11 -48.79
C THR A 395 4.49 8.21 -49.53
N ASN A 396 5.11 9.38 -49.72
CA ASN A 396 4.50 10.60 -50.23
C ASN A 396 3.21 11.00 -49.46
N GLY A 397 3.11 10.59 -48.19
CA GLY A 397 1.97 10.82 -47.32
C GLY A 397 2.19 11.94 -46.29
N ARG A 398 1.28 12.02 -45.33
CA ARG A 398 1.35 12.92 -44.16
C ARG A 398 1.34 12.11 -42.87
N SER A 399 2.17 12.50 -41.91
CA SER A 399 2.22 11.92 -40.57
C SER A 399 0.91 12.17 -39.81
N GLN A 400 0.54 11.22 -38.95
CA GLN A 400 -0.55 11.35 -37.99
C GLN A 400 -0.07 11.82 -36.60
N GLY A 401 1.21 12.21 -36.52
CA GLY A 401 1.84 12.70 -35.31
C GLY A 401 2.24 11.61 -34.33
N VAL A 402 2.58 12.06 -33.12
CA VAL A 402 3.10 11.19 -32.06
C VAL A 402 2.02 10.31 -31.41
N ILE A 403 0.78 10.81 -31.37
CA ILE A 403 -0.34 10.22 -30.59
C ILE A 403 -0.64 8.75 -30.93
N PRO A 404 -0.72 8.32 -32.21
CA PRO A 404 -0.97 6.92 -32.54
C PRO A 404 0.14 5.97 -32.05
N PHE A 405 1.40 6.39 -32.08
CA PHE A 405 2.50 5.58 -31.55
C PHE A 405 2.44 5.46 -30.04
N LEU A 406 2.06 6.54 -29.34
CA LEU A 406 1.81 6.51 -27.90
C LEU A 406 0.67 5.56 -27.51
N LYS A 407 -0.34 5.36 -28.38
CA LYS A 407 -1.38 4.33 -28.16
C LYS A 407 -0.79 2.92 -28.19
N VAL A 408 0.16 2.64 -29.08
CA VAL A 408 0.86 1.34 -29.11
C VAL A 408 1.68 1.14 -27.83
N VAL A 409 2.36 2.19 -27.35
CA VAL A 409 3.10 2.14 -26.08
C VAL A 409 2.17 1.87 -24.89
N ASN A 410 1.01 2.54 -24.84
CA ASN A 410 -0.02 2.30 -23.83
C ASN A 410 -0.40 0.82 -23.76
N ASP A 411 -0.75 0.23 -24.90
CA ASP A 411 -1.22 -1.15 -24.95
C ASP A 411 -0.08 -2.15 -24.70
N THR A 412 1.16 -1.79 -25.03
CA THR A 412 2.36 -2.57 -24.67
C THR A 412 2.57 -2.59 -23.15
N ALA A 413 2.38 -1.46 -22.46
CA ALA A 413 2.49 -1.39 -21.00
C ALA A 413 1.42 -2.24 -20.29
N VAL A 414 0.22 -2.32 -20.87
CA VAL A 414 -0.87 -3.20 -20.39
C VAL A 414 -0.52 -4.68 -20.61
N ALA A 415 0.03 -5.01 -21.78
CA ALA A 415 0.39 -6.38 -22.13
C ALA A 415 1.56 -6.93 -21.29
N VAL A 416 2.54 -6.10 -20.93
CA VAL A 416 3.75 -6.51 -20.21
C VAL A 416 3.75 -6.01 -18.76
N ASN A 417 3.01 -6.72 -17.90
CA ASN A 417 2.76 -6.37 -16.50
C ASN A 417 3.86 -6.80 -15.51
N GLN A 418 5.13 -6.46 -15.78
CA GLN A 418 6.23 -6.66 -14.82
C GLN A 418 6.30 -8.06 -14.18
N GLY A 419 6.11 -9.11 -14.99
CA GLY A 419 6.11 -10.50 -14.53
C GLY A 419 4.96 -10.86 -13.59
N GLY A 420 3.81 -10.20 -13.72
CA GLY A 420 2.62 -10.40 -12.88
C GLY A 420 2.70 -9.78 -11.49
N LYS A 421 3.82 -9.14 -11.12
CA LYS A 421 4.01 -8.56 -9.78
C LYS A 421 3.39 -7.16 -9.63
N ARG A 422 3.39 -6.35 -10.69
CA ARG A 422 2.88 -4.96 -10.73
C ARG A 422 2.45 -4.56 -12.15
N LYS A 423 1.61 -3.54 -12.30
CA LYS A 423 1.27 -2.99 -13.62
C LYS A 423 2.52 -2.36 -14.26
N GLY A 424 2.72 -2.59 -15.56
CA GLY A 424 3.74 -1.88 -16.34
C GLY A 424 3.46 -0.38 -16.32
N ALA A 425 4.51 0.43 -16.21
CA ALA A 425 4.39 1.89 -16.11
C ALA A 425 5.46 2.56 -16.97
N VAL A 426 5.01 3.45 -17.85
CA VAL A 426 5.84 4.22 -18.77
C VAL A 426 5.35 5.66 -18.79
N CYS A 427 6.30 6.61 -18.86
CA CYS A 427 6.04 8.03 -19.01
C CYS A 427 6.58 8.53 -20.34
N ALA A 428 5.72 9.12 -21.17
CA ALA A 428 6.12 9.82 -22.37
C ALA A 428 6.40 11.29 -22.07
N TYR A 429 7.49 11.83 -22.60
CA TYR A 429 7.88 13.23 -22.52
C TYR A 429 7.77 13.91 -23.88
N LEU A 430 7.31 15.16 -23.88
CA LEU A 430 7.20 15.99 -25.08
C LEU A 430 7.55 17.44 -24.79
N GLU A 431 8.37 18.06 -25.65
CA GLU A 431 8.68 19.50 -25.53
C GLU A 431 7.51 20.42 -25.87
N THR A 432 7.45 21.56 -25.18
CA THR A 432 6.29 22.48 -25.22
C THR A 432 6.10 23.19 -26.57
N TRP A 433 7.12 23.24 -27.44
CA TRP A 433 6.99 23.77 -28.80
C TRP A 433 6.53 22.73 -29.83
N HIS A 434 6.39 21.47 -29.44
CA HIS A 434 5.96 20.43 -30.36
C HIS A 434 4.53 20.70 -30.88
N LEU A 435 4.29 20.55 -32.18
CA LEU A 435 2.99 20.88 -32.79
C LEU A 435 1.82 20.09 -32.22
N ASP A 436 2.04 18.82 -31.86
CA ASP A 436 1.04 17.93 -31.24
C ASP A 436 0.85 18.17 -29.72
N ILE A 437 1.51 19.17 -29.11
CA ILE A 437 1.50 19.37 -27.64
C ILE A 437 0.09 19.47 -27.08
N GLU A 438 -0.82 20.17 -27.75
CA GLU A 438 -2.17 20.39 -27.25
C GLU A 438 -3.01 19.12 -27.16
N GLU A 439 -2.80 18.17 -28.07
CA GLU A 439 -3.46 16.87 -28.05
C GLU A 439 -2.79 15.94 -27.06
N PHE A 440 -1.47 16.05 -26.91
CA PHE A 440 -0.70 15.38 -25.87
C PHE A 440 -1.22 15.73 -24.46
N LEU A 441 -1.60 17.00 -24.22
CA LEU A 441 -2.23 17.42 -22.95
C LEU A 441 -3.58 16.71 -22.67
N ASP A 442 -4.27 16.24 -23.69
CA ASP A 442 -5.60 15.62 -23.58
C ASP A 442 -5.57 14.09 -23.46
N LEU A 443 -4.38 13.46 -23.54
CA LEU A 443 -4.20 11.99 -23.59
C LEU A 443 -4.82 11.23 -22.41
N ARG A 444 -4.90 11.86 -21.24
CA ARG A 444 -5.40 11.27 -19.99
C ARG A 444 -6.83 11.67 -19.62
N LYS A 445 -7.53 12.40 -20.50
CA LYS A 445 -8.94 12.75 -20.24
C LYS A 445 -9.83 11.52 -20.33
N ASN A 446 -10.80 11.43 -19.41
CA ASN A 446 -11.78 10.33 -19.37
C ASN A 446 -12.82 10.38 -20.50
N THR A 447 -12.92 11.50 -21.22
CA THR A 447 -13.90 11.70 -22.30
C THR A 447 -13.22 12.16 -23.59
N GLY A 448 -13.87 11.88 -24.72
CA GLY A 448 -13.42 12.21 -26.07
C GLY A 448 -13.19 10.97 -26.93
N ASP A 449 -12.44 11.12 -28.02
CA ASP A 449 -12.11 10.01 -28.92
C ASP A 449 -11.09 9.07 -28.28
N GLU A 450 -11.51 7.84 -28.01
CA GLU A 450 -10.69 6.77 -27.41
C GLU A 450 -9.41 6.47 -28.21
N ARG A 451 -9.44 6.67 -29.54
CA ARG A 451 -8.27 6.48 -30.40
C ARG A 451 -7.14 7.47 -30.10
N ARG A 452 -7.45 8.56 -29.39
CA ARG A 452 -6.50 9.60 -28.97
C ARG A 452 -6.36 9.64 -27.44
N ARG A 453 -6.52 8.50 -26.76
CA ARG A 453 -6.35 8.36 -25.31
C ARG A 453 -5.38 7.26 -24.94
N THR A 454 -4.62 7.49 -23.88
CA THR A 454 -3.63 6.56 -23.34
C THR A 454 -3.79 6.50 -21.82
N HIS A 455 -4.82 5.79 -21.34
CA HIS A 455 -5.21 5.76 -19.93
C HIS A 455 -4.17 5.10 -19.01
N ASP A 456 -3.36 4.19 -19.56
CA ASP A 456 -2.38 3.37 -18.83
C ASP A 456 -0.94 3.88 -18.97
N MET A 457 -0.74 5.00 -19.65
CA MET A 457 0.56 5.65 -19.83
C MET A 457 0.61 7.00 -19.11
N HIS A 458 1.73 7.32 -18.46
CA HIS A 458 1.98 8.64 -17.88
C HIS A 458 2.50 9.61 -18.95
N THR A 459 2.30 10.91 -18.73
CA THR A 459 2.78 11.95 -19.63
C THR A 459 3.43 13.07 -18.84
N ALA A 460 4.45 13.70 -19.41
CA ALA A 460 5.16 14.84 -18.82
C ALA A 460 5.55 15.87 -19.90
N ASN A 461 5.47 17.14 -19.54
CA ASN A 461 5.96 18.24 -20.37
C ASN A 461 7.45 18.47 -20.11
N TRP A 462 8.26 18.56 -21.17
CA TRP A 462 9.66 18.97 -21.11
C TRP A 462 9.78 20.44 -21.49
N ILE A 463 9.81 21.32 -20.49
CA ILE A 463 9.55 22.76 -20.69
C ILE A 463 10.86 23.53 -20.77
N PRO A 464 11.15 24.24 -21.89
CA PRO A 464 12.27 25.18 -21.96
C PRO A 464 11.95 26.46 -21.18
N ASP A 465 12.97 27.10 -20.60
CA ASP A 465 12.84 28.34 -19.82
C ASP A 465 12.25 29.47 -20.68
N LEU A 466 12.57 29.51 -21.97
CA LEU A 466 12.02 30.50 -22.90
C LEU A 466 10.50 30.49 -22.92
N PHE A 467 9.85 29.33 -22.82
CA PHE A 467 8.39 29.26 -22.75
C PHE A 467 7.86 30.02 -21.53
N MET A 468 8.49 29.85 -20.36
CA MET A 468 8.10 30.56 -19.14
C MET A 468 8.39 32.06 -19.20
N GLN A 469 9.44 32.47 -19.91
CA GLN A 469 9.68 33.89 -20.21
C GLN A 469 8.53 34.47 -21.05
N ARG A 470 8.11 33.77 -22.12
CA ARG A 470 6.96 34.17 -22.94
C ARG A 470 5.65 34.20 -22.15
N VAL A 471 5.43 33.27 -21.21
CA VAL A 471 4.26 33.30 -20.30
C VAL A 471 4.27 34.58 -19.45
N ARG A 472 5.40 34.91 -18.83
CA ARG A 472 5.53 36.12 -18.00
C ARG A 472 5.32 37.42 -18.78
N GLU A 473 5.79 37.45 -20.02
CA GLU A 473 5.73 38.62 -20.90
C GLU A 473 4.40 38.70 -21.67
N ASN A 474 3.49 37.75 -21.46
CA ASN A 474 2.26 37.60 -22.23
C ASN A 474 2.51 37.54 -23.76
N GLY A 475 3.61 36.89 -24.14
CA GLY A 475 4.07 36.74 -25.51
C GLY A 475 3.37 35.61 -26.28
N GLN A 476 3.68 35.54 -27.57
CA GLN A 476 3.30 34.42 -28.42
C GLN A 476 4.29 33.27 -28.29
N TRP A 477 3.79 32.06 -28.54
CA TRP A 477 4.57 30.83 -28.61
C TRP A 477 4.28 30.13 -29.94
N THR A 478 5.34 29.76 -30.65
CA THR A 478 5.24 29.09 -31.95
C THR A 478 5.47 27.60 -31.80
N LEU A 479 4.51 26.82 -32.29
CA LEU A 479 4.57 25.38 -32.33
C LEU A 479 5.12 24.92 -33.69
N PHE A 480 6.05 23.97 -33.69
CA PHE A 480 6.74 23.45 -34.86
C PHE A 480 6.68 21.92 -34.93
N SER A 481 6.85 21.38 -36.14
CA SER A 481 7.15 19.96 -36.32
C SER A 481 8.68 19.74 -36.29
N PRO A 482 9.19 18.77 -35.51
CA PRO A 482 10.64 18.53 -35.34
C PRO A 482 11.41 18.32 -36.65
N ASP A 483 10.79 17.79 -37.71
CA ASP A 483 11.45 17.58 -38.99
C ASP A 483 11.84 18.89 -39.71
N GLU A 484 11.18 20.01 -39.41
CA GLU A 484 11.56 21.35 -39.92
C GLU A 484 12.55 22.07 -38.98
N VAL A 485 12.68 21.63 -37.71
CA VAL A 485 13.51 22.26 -36.67
C VAL A 485 14.33 21.23 -35.85
N PRO A 486 15.10 20.34 -36.50
CA PRO A 486 15.58 19.10 -35.89
C PRO A 486 16.65 19.30 -34.80
N ASP A 487 17.33 20.45 -34.77
CA ASP A 487 18.38 20.78 -33.81
C ASP A 487 17.83 21.35 -32.49
N LEU A 488 16.59 21.83 -32.44
CA LEU A 488 16.02 22.44 -31.23
C LEU A 488 16.00 21.50 -30.03
N HIS A 489 15.76 20.22 -30.25
CA HIS A 489 15.64 19.26 -29.16
C HIS A 489 16.98 19.07 -28.43
N ASP A 490 18.10 19.12 -29.17
CA ASP A 490 19.47 19.00 -28.63
C ASP A 490 20.01 20.30 -28.00
N LEU A 491 19.41 21.44 -28.34
CA LEU A 491 19.81 22.74 -27.80
C LEU A 491 19.06 23.06 -26.50
N TYR A 492 19.73 23.75 -25.58
CA TYR A 492 19.12 24.25 -24.33
C TYR A 492 19.67 25.63 -23.97
N GLY A 493 19.02 26.31 -23.02
CA GLY A 493 19.41 27.62 -22.51
C GLY A 493 19.43 28.69 -23.61
N ARG A 494 20.52 29.49 -23.66
CA ARG A 494 20.65 30.60 -24.62
C ARG A 494 20.70 30.13 -26.07
N ALA A 495 21.42 29.03 -26.34
CA ALA A 495 21.54 28.49 -27.68
C ALA A 495 20.18 28.04 -28.23
N PHE A 496 19.36 27.40 -27.39
CA PHE A 496 17.98 27.08 -27.73
C PHE A 496 17.17 28.34 -28.05
N ALA A 497 17.22 29.36 -27.18
CA ALA A 497 16.42 30.56 -27.34
C ALA A 497 16.73 31.30 -28.65
N GLU A 498 18.03 31.52 -28.95
CA GLU A 498 18.48 32.17 -30.18
C GLU A 498 18.04 31.39 -31.42
N ARG A 499 18.16 30.07 -31.38
CA ARG A 499 17.79 29.20 -32.49
C ARG A 499 16.28 29.11 -32.70
N TYR A 500 15.52 29.02 -31.62
CA TYR A 500 14.07 29.02 -31.63
C TYR A 500 13.52 30.32 -32.25
N GLU A 501 14.02 31.48 -31.82
CA GLU A 501 13.64 32.77 -32.38
C GLU A 501 14.04 32.93 -33.85
N HIS A 502 15.16 32.32 -34.27
CA HIS A 502 15.52 32.24 -35.68
C HIS A 502 14.47 31.47 -36.49
N TYR A 503 13.98 30.34 -35.98
CA TYR A 503 12.91 29.58 -36.63
C TYR A 503 11.58 30.32 -36.66
N GLU A 504 11.25 31.08 -35.62
CA GLU A 504 10.08 31.98 -35.65
C GLU A 504 10.18 32.99 -36.81
N ARG A 505 11.37 33.57 -37.06
CA ARG A 505 11.59 34.47 -38.21
C ARG A 505 11.47 33.75 -39.56
N LEU A 506 12.00 32.53 -39.67
CA LEU A 506 11.86 31.74 -40.91
C LEU A 506 10.41 31.37 -41.20
N ALA A 507 9.60 31.14 -40.17
CA ALA A 507 8.15 30.95 -40.31
C ALA A 507 7.46 32.24 -40.79
N ASP A 508 7.84 33.41 -40.27
CA ASP A 508 7.33 34.70 -40.76
C ASP A 508 7.69 34.99 -42.22
N GLU A 509 8.87 34.54 -42.65
CA GLU A 509 9.32 34.63 -44.05
C GLU A 509 8.65 33.59 -44.97
N GLY A 510 7.81 32.70 -44.43
CA GLY A 510 7.15 31.63 -45.18
C GLY A 510 8.06 30.48 -45.62
N LYS A 511 9.28 30.39 -45.04
CA LYS A 511 10.24 29.31 -45.32
C LYS A 511 9.92 28.03 -44.56
N ILE A 512 9.26 28.15 -43.41
CA ILE A 512 8.68 27.03 -42.65
C ILE A 512 7.18 27.07 -42.85
N LYS A 513 6.61 25.96 -43.34
CA LYS A 513 5.19 25.93 -43.71
C LYS A 513 4.30 25.35 -42.62
N LEU A 514 4.82 24.42 -41.82
CA LEU A 514 4.04 23.73 -40.80
C LEU A 514 4.37 24.30 -39.42
N PHE A 515 3.69 25.38 -39.06
CA PHE A 515 3.77 25.98 -37.73
C PHE A 515 2.41 26.50 -37.27
N ARG A 516 2.29 26.75 -35.97
CA ARG A 516 1.09 27.39 -35.39
C ARG A 516 1.47 28.29 -34.22
N ARG A 517 0.91 29.51 -34.19
CA ARG A 517 1.08 30.43 -33.06
C ARG A 517 -0.06 30.33 -32.07
N VAL A 518 0.29 30.34 -30.80
CA VAL A 518 -0.65 30.35 -29.67
C VAL A 518 -0.18 31.36 -28.62
N SER A 519 -1.10 31.83 -27.77
CA SER A 519 -0.71 32.59 -26.59
C SER A 519 0.02 31.66 -25.61
N ALA A 520 1.20 32.07 -25.14
CA ALA A 520 1.95 31.30 -24.15
C ALA A 520 1.14 31.13 -22.85
N VAL A 521 0.43 32.18 -22.43
CA VAL A 521 -0.43 32.17 -21.25
C VAL A 521 -1.62 31.22 -21.40
N GLU A 522 -2.22 31.15 -22.59
CA GLU A 522 -3.33 30.23 -22.84
C GLU A 522 -2.88 28.77 -22.85
N LEU A 523 -1.74 28.49 -23.50
CA LEU A 523 -1.15 27.15 -23.49
C LEU A 523 -0.77 26.73 -22.07
N TRP A 524 -0.14 27.62 -21.30
CA TRP A 524 0.20 27.38 -19.90
C TRP A 524 -1.05 27.12 -19.05
N ARG A 525 -2.11 27.93 -19.21
CA ARG A 525 -3.39 27.71 -18.54
C ARG A 525 -3.95 26.33 -18.89
N LYS A 526 -3.88 25.92 -20.16
CA LYS A 526 -4.34 24.59 -20.61
C LYS A 526 -3.53 23.47 -19.96
N MET A 527 -2.20 23.59 -19.88
CA MET A 527 -1.33 22.64 -19.20
C MET A 527 -1.72 22.47 -17.73
N LEU A 528 -1.89 23.57 -16.99
CA LEU A 528 -2.29 23.55 -15.58
C LEU A 528 -3.69 22.98 -15.38
N THR A 529 -4.65 23.35 -16.23
CA THR A 529 -6.01 22.79 -16.17
C THR A 529 -6.00 21.28 -16.37
N ARG A 530 -5.18 20.75 -17.29
CA ARG A 530 -5.08 19.30 -17.50
C ARG A 530 -4.39 18.57 -16.36
N LEU A 531 -3.33 19.15 -15.82
CA LEU A 531 -2.69 18.64 -14.62
C LEU A 531 -3.67 18.58 -13.45
N TYR A 532 -4.51 19.60 -13.28
CA TYR A 532 -5.57 19.63 -12.27
C TYR A 532 -6.66 18.57 -12.52
N GLU A 533 -7.16 18.46 -13.75
CA GLU A 533 -8.25 17.55 -14.09
C GLU A 533 -7.85 16.06 -14.05
N THR A 534 -6.61 15.74 -14.44
CA THR A 534 -6.19 14.35 -14.72
C THR A 534 -4.92 13.91 -13.99
N GLY A 535 -4.26 14.82 -13.27
CA GLY A 535 -2.93 14.60 -12.72
C GLY A 535 -1.81 14.58 -13.77
N HIS A 536 -2.11 14.89 -15.03
CA HIS A 536 -1.20 14.81 -16.18
C HIS A 536 -1.44 15.92 -17.21
N PRO A 537 -0.45 16.24 -18.07
CA PRO A 537 0.94 15.79 -17.96
C PRO A 537 1.69 16.53 -16.84
N TRP A 538 2.74 15.90 -16.29
CA TRP A 538 3.60 16.53 -15.27
C TRP A 538 4.41 17.70 -15.84
N ILE A 539 5.04 18.46 -14.95
CA ILE A 539 5.83 19.65 -15.27
C ILE A 539 7.29 19.35 -14.96
N THR A 540 8.12 19.32 -15.99
CA THR A 540 9.57 19.12 -15.87
C THR A 540 10.31 20.13 -16.73
N TRP A 541 11.55 20.47 -16.36
CA TRP A 541 12.26 21.64 -16.89
C TRP A 541 13.50 21.23 -17.68
N LYS A 542 13.53 21.55 -18.96
CA LYS A 542 14.62 21.17 -19.88
C LYS A 542 15.94 21.83 -19.52
N ASP A 543 15.92 23.16 -19.43
CA ASP A 543 17.13 23.96 -19.33
C ASP A 543 17.88 23.76 -18.01
N PRO A 544 17.27 23.84 -16.82
CA PRO A 544 18.01 23.58 -15.58
C PRO A 544 18.50 22.14 -15.48
N SER A 545 17.84 21.19 -16.13
CA SER A 545 18.27 19.80 -16.17
C SER A 545 19.58 19.64 -16.97
N ASN A 546 19.66 20.28 -18.14
CA ASN A 546 20.85 20.21 -18.99
C ASN A 546 21.99 21.12 -18.49
N ILE A 547 21.69 22.37 -18.10
CA ILE A 547 22.70 23.34 -17.63
C ILE A 547 23.45 22.84 -16.38
N ARG A 548 22.80 22.03 -15.55
CA ARG A 548 23.39 21.49 -14.32
C ARG A 548 23.87 20.06 -14.47
N SER A 549 23.77 19.49 -15.67
CA SER A 549 24.26 18.13 -15.93
C SER A 549 25.78 18.11 -15.82
N PRO A 550 26.36 17.18 -15.03
CA PRO A 550 27.81 16.97 -15.05
C PRO A 550 28.29 16.30 -16.36
N GLN A 551 27.37 15.82 -17.21
CA GLN A 551 27.65 15.06 -18.44
C GLN A 551 27.36 15.86 -19.72
N ASP A 552 27.25 17.19 -19.63
CA ASP A 552 26.97 18.10 -20.76
C ASP A 552 28.03 18.03 -21.89
N HIS A 553 29.26 17.66 -21.56
CA HIS A 553 30.38 17.51 -22.48
C HIS A 553 30.28 16.31 -23.44
N VAL A 554 29.38 15.34 -23.18
CA VAL A 554 29.29 14.07 -23.93
C VAL A 554 27.88 13.70 -24.37
N GLY A 555 26.87 14.51 -24.08
CA GLY A 555 25.50 14.26 -24.53
C GLY A 555 24.47 15.24 -23.97
N VAL A 556 23.21 14.93 -24.21
CA VAL A 556 22.05 15.77 -23.87
C VAL A 556 21.02 14.95 -23.09
N ILE A 557 20.40 15.59 -22.11
CA ILE A 557 19.28 15.04 -21.35
C ILE A 557 17.99 15.40 -22.09
N HIS A 558 17.43 14.40 -22.77
CA HIS A 558 16.22 14.57 -23.59
C HIS A 558 14.92 14.54 -22.79
N SER A 559 14.93 13.90 -21.62
CA SER A 559 13.78 13.81 -20.72
C SER A 559 14.22 13.37 -19.32
N SER A 560 13.25 13.23 -18.42
CA SER A 560 13.45 12.52 -17.14
C SER A 560 12.90 11.10 -17.22
N ASN A 561 13.12 10.31 -16.17
CA ASN A 561 12.57 8.96 -16.04
C ASN A 561 11.06 8.92 -15.67
N LEU A 562 10.52 7.73 -15.40
CA LEU A 562 9.13 7.53 -14.94
C LEU A 562 8.75 8.37 -13.71
N CYS A 563 9.67 8.58 -12.76
CA CYS A 563 9.38 9.21 -11.47
C CYS A 563 9.87 10.67 -11.37
N THR A 564 10.36 11.25 -12.47
CA THR A 564 10.77 12.66 -12.62
C THR A 564 12.02 13.10 -11.82
N GLU A 565 12.79 12.17 -11.28
CA GLU A 565 13.97 12.44 -10.44
C GLU A 565 15.32 12.20 -11.12
N ILE A 566 15.35 11.53 -12.28
CA ILE A 566 16.59 11.13 -12.96
C ILE A 566 16.80 11.93 -14.24
N LEU A 567 17.98 12.52 -14.33
CA LEU A 567 18.43 13.37 -15.41
C LEU A 567 19.75 12.81 -15.95
N LEU A 568 19.65 11.91 -16.93
CA LEU A 568 20.79 11.27 -17.58
C LEU A 568 20.71 11.45 -19.10
N ASN A 569 21.87 11.47 -19.74
CA ASN A 569 21.94 11.56 -21.20
C ASN A 569 21.34 10.30 -21.84
N THR A 570 20.76 10.46 -23.02
CA THR A 570 20.29 9.35 -23.86
C THR A 570 20.67 9.62 -25.32
N SER A 571 20.79 8.57 -26.12
CA SER A 571 21.08 8.66 -27.55
C SER A 571 20.39 7.50 -28.29
N PRO A 572 20.45 7.41 -29.64
CA PRO A 572 19.98 6.23 -30.35
C PRO A 572 20.66 4.93 -29.89
N GLU A 573 21.92 5.01 -29.47
CA GLU A 573 22.72 3.87 -29.01
C GLU A 573 22.73 3.71 -27.47
N GLU A 574 22.35 4.74 -26.72
CA GLU A 574 22.45 4.77 -25.26
C GLU A 574 21.08 4.85 -24.57
N THR A 575 20.74 3.77 -23.87
CA THR A 575 19.65 3.74 -22.88
C THR A 575 20.22 4.03 -21.51
N ALA A 576 19.80 5.13 -20.88
CA ALA A 576 20.24 5.43 -19.52
C ALA A 576 19.55 4.51 -18.49
N VAL A 577 20.29 4.17 -17.43
CA VAL A 577 19.87 3.20 -16.41
C VAL A 577 19.99 3.81 -15.02
N CYS A 578 18.95 3.66 -14.21
CA CYS A 578 18.88 4.21 -12.86
C CYS A 578 19.26 3.14 -11.82
N ASN A 579 20.40 3.34 -11.16
CA ASN A 579 20.86 2.52 -10.04
C ASN A 579 20.58 3.28 -8.74
N LEU A 580 19.61 2.80 -7.96
CA LEU A 580 18.99 3.58 -6.90
C LEU A 580 19.11 2.88 -5.54
N GLY A 581 19.17 3.70 -4.50
CA GLY A 581 19.00 3.29 -3.12
C GLY A 581 18.80 4.53 -2.24
N SER A 582 18.31 4.31 -1.02
CA SER A 582 17.86 5.39 -0.15
C SER A 582 18.49 5.29 1.23
N VAL A 583 19.06 6.40 1.69
CA VAL A 583 19.55 6.56 3.07
C VAL A 583 18.37 6.85 4.00
N ASN A 584 18.30 6.12 5.11
CA ASN A 584 17.29 6.35 6.14
C ASN A 584 17.76 7.44 7.11
N LEU A 585 17.41 8.69 6.86
CA LEU A 585 17.83 9.81 7.72
C LEU A 585 17.46 9.62 9.19
N ARG A 586 16.34 8.96 9.52
CA ARG A 586 15.95 8.69 10.91
C ARG A 586 17.00 7.87 11.66
N ALA A 587 17.67 6.92 10.98
CA ALA A 587 18.73 6.10 11.58
C ALA A 587 20.03 6.89 11.86
N HIS A 588 20.11 8.13 11.37
CA HIS A 588 21.26 9.02 11.51
C HIS A 588 20.97 10.20 12.44
N VAL A 589 19.81 10.24 13.11
CA VAL A 589 19.50 11.28 14.09
C VAL A 589 19.75 10.74 15.50
N ARG A 590 20.60 11.42 16.27
CA ARG A 590 20.89 11.14 17.68
C ARG A 590 20.63 12.41 18.49
N ASP A 591 19.87 12.28 19.58
CA ASP A 591 19.52 13.40 20.47
C ASP A 591 18.95 14.64 19.74
N GLY A 592 18.16 14.39 18.68
CA GLY A 592 17.56 15.44 17.85
C GLY A 592 18.51 16.10 16.84
N GLN A 593 19.76 15.65 16.72
CA GLN A 593 20.76 16.17 15.79
C GLN A 593 21.18 15.11 14.77
N LEU A 594 21.55 15.55 13.57
CA LEU A 594 22.08 14.68 12.53
C LEU A 594 23.53 14.28 12.85
N ASP A 595 23.78 12.98 13.00
CA ASP A 595 25.12 12.39 13.11
C ASP A 595 25.78 12.36 11.72
N LEU A 596 26.56 13.40 11.43
CA LEU A 596 27.23 13.57 10.14
C LEU A 596 28.28 12.50 9.87
N GLN A 597 28.97 12.01 10.90
CA GLN A 597 30.00 10.98 10.71
C GLN A 597 29.35 9.65 10.32
N LEU A 598 28.28 9.26 11.02
CA LEU A 598 27.53 8.05 10.68
C LEU A 598 26.95 8.15 9.27
N LEU A 599 26.45 9.33 8.89
CA LEU A 599 25.92 9.58 7.56
C LEU A 599 27.00 9.45 6.48
N GLU A 600 28.19 10.01 6.71
CA GLU A 600 29.34 9.86 5.80
C GLU A 600 29.69 8.39 5.58
N ASP A 601 29.83 7.63 6.66
CA ASP A 601 30.16 6.20 6.60
C ASP A 601 29.09 5.41 5.83
N THR A 602 27.81 5.70 6.10
CA THR A 602 26.70 5.07 5.38
C THR A 602 26.70 5.41 3.89
N VAL A 603 26.90 6.68 3.52
CA VAL A 603 26.94 7.11 2.12
C VAL A 603 28.12 6.47 1.38
N ARG A 604 29.30 6.36 2.02
CA ARG A 604 30.49 5.75 1.43
C ARG A 604 30.25 4.28 1.05
N THR A 605 29.68 3.50 1.96
CA THR A 605 29.34 2.10 1.69
C THR A 605 28.18 1.99 0.68
N ALA A 606 27.15 2.82 0.79
CA ALA A 606 26.02 2.83 -0.13
C ALA A 606 26.45 3.13 -1.58
N MET A 607 27.35 4.09 -1.78
CA MET A 607 27.88 4.40 -3.10
C MET A 607 28.64 3.22 -3.70
N ARG A 608 29.44 2.49 -2.91
CA ARG A 608 30.11 1.27 -3.39
C ARG A 608 29.11 0.18 -3.77
N MET A 609 28.04 0.01 -2.99
CA MET A 609 26.97 -0.94 -3.34
C MET A 609 26.28 -0.58 -4.67
N LEU A 610 25.99 0.70 -4.90
CA LEU A 610 25.37 1.19 -6.13
C LEU A 610 26.31 1.13 -7.34
N ASP A 611 27.60 1.31 -7.12
CA ASP A 611 28.64 1.12 -8.14
C ASP A 611 28.72 -0.37 -8.55
N ASN A 612 28.75 -1.28 -7.58
CA ASN A 612 28.73 -2.73 -7.85
C ASN A 612 27.48 -3.18 -8.61
N VAL A 613 26.33 -2.51 -8.42
CA VAL A 613 25.11 -2.79 -9.19
C VAL A 613 25.37 -2.67 -10.69
N ILE A 614 26.20 -1.72 -11.14
CA ILE A 614 26.51 -1.51 -12.56
C ILE A 614 27.14 -2.78 -13.17
N ASP A 615 28.17 -3.33 -12.51
CA ASP A 615 28.91 -4.48 -13.03
C ASP A 615 28.15 -5.80 -12.94
N ILE A 616 27.23 -5.91 -11.97
CA ILE A 616 26.52 -7.15 -11.66
C ILE A 616 25.19 -7.23 -12.40
N ASN A 617 24.59 -6.08 -12.74
CA ASN A 617 23.28 -6.02 -13.35
C ASN A 617 23.23 -6.76 -14.69
N PHE A 618 22.19 -7.56 -14.88
CA PHE A 618 21.84 -8.10 -16.18
C PHE A 618 21.16 -7.03 -17.04
N TYR A 619 21.72 -6.74 -18.22
CA TYR A 619 21.18 -5.76 -19.18
C TYR A 619 20.41 -6.49 -20.29
N PRO A 620 19.09 -6.29 -20.42
CA PRO A 620 18.24 -7.05 -21.34
C PRO A 620 18.26 -6.53 -22.80
N THR A 621 18.93 -5.40 -23.07
CA THR A 621 18.97 -4.71 -24.37
C THR A 621 20.34 -4.17 -24.66
#